data_AF-A0A0N4V5C9-F1
#
_entry.id   AF-A0A0N4V5C9-F1
#
_cell.length_a   1.000
_cell.length_b   1.000
_cell.length_c   1.000
_cell.angle_alpha   90.00
_cell.angle_beta   90.00
_cell.angle_gamma   90.00
#
_symmetry.space_group_name_H-M   'P 1'
#
loop_
_entity.id
_entity.type
_entity.pdbx_description
1 polymer ?
#
loop_
_entity_poly.entity_id
_entity_poly.type
_entity_poly.pdbx_seq_one_letter_code
_entity_poly.pdbx_strand_id
1 'polypeptide(L)'
;MELDKFHKILDVASNNITIYNSETNENQSFNQFCINFCQVNEPVRQFYNGLIIQRSSLAKGDGLNERLKLEYPVSFLFGRSVSLQPNFFGVELYNETDEKYPKEPDDFFNDETESNRTETLAALLPVSNMKMVKLISLQFRAEHLPSWTDDDVKDWEMRVTKFFQNNYKSDHLKVFVLSQTYIEEEMIRAGISLLPYLIVGFFIMCACSVVSVMVRAAYMHQSNIYKIILAVMACITPLMACATALSIMFMAGVRFSSILCVIPFLVLSIAPVAHLAKNVLGVDSSYLMIHEWQRVTKEVREKKVINNDGVGNRISEVLCEVGPAILISAITNILADAVGCWTSSPEIRLLCIGNLFSMFIAYIYQMTFYSGLMVIVGKFEIEAERVERNKMEIAINENRVNISRHSGLQRKSSRFHDTSKLYISKYMRIYVDFVTNVFVSSLTIVIYFIYIAFSIWGITKVNINLTSQKLFATDSPLLENDGSVFVKGNSKKSSDMPWRGKGRSRRSSL
;
A
#
# COMPACT_ATOMS: atom_id res chain seq x y z
N MET A 1 35.88 10.95 17.18
CA MET A 1 34.65 10.24 17.56
C MET A 1 33.84 11.14 18.47
N GLU A 2 32.67 11.64 18.03
CA GLU A 2 31.83 12.57 18.80
C GLU A 2 30.91 11.83 19.78
N LEU A 3 31.48 10.99 20.65
CA LEU A 3 30.72 10.15 21.57
C LEU A 3 29.94 10.96 22.62
N ASP A 4 30.43 12.17 22.92
CA ASP A 4 29.81 13.13 23.84
C ASP A 4 28.37 13.46 23.44
N LYS A 5 28.09 13.55 22.12
CA LYS A 5 26.74 13.82 21.61
C LYS A 5 25.83 12.61 21.77
N PHE A 6 26.34 11.39 21.54
CA PHE A 6 25.58 10.16 21.75
C PHE A 6 25.21 9.97 23.23
N HIS A 7 26.12 10.30 24.15
CA HIS A 7 25.83 10.27 25.58
C HIS A 7 24.71 11.26 25.95
N LYS A 8 24.76 12.49 25.43
CA LYS A 8 23.68 13.48 25.60
C LYS A 8 22.34 12.98 25.04
N ILE A 9 22.34 12.37 23.86
CA ILE A 9 21.13 11.78 23.25
C ILE A 9 20.56 10.69 24.17
N LEU A 10 21.41 9.80 24.69
CA LEU A 10 21.01 8.73 25.60
C LEU A 10 20.41 9.30 26.89
N ASP A 11 21.00 10.33 27.48
CA ASP A 11 20.48 10.97 28.70
C ASP A 11 19.13 11.66 28.46
N VAL A 12 19.00 12.37 27.34
CA VAL A 12 17.74 13.05 26.98
C VAL A 12 16.63 12.04 26.72
N ALA A 13 16.91 10.97 25.96
CA ALA A 13 15.94 9.90 25.72
C ALA A 13 15.52 9.20 27.02
N SER A 14 16.44 8.98 27.95
CA SER A 14 16.18 8.21 29.16
C SER A 14 15.51 9.01 30.28
N ASN A 15 15.77 10.31 30.38
CA ASN A 15 15.34 11.13 31.52
C ASN A 15 14.29 12.18 31.17
N ASN A 16 14.33 12.75 29.97
CA ASN A 16 13.55 13.96 29.65
C ASN A 16 12.16 13.63 29.08
N ILE A 17 11.98 12.42 28.53
CA ILE A 17 10.74 11.99 27.91
C ILE A 17 10.00 11.08 28.91
N THR A 18 8.88 11.59 29.42
CA THR A 18 8.12 10.95 30.48
C THR A 18 6.81 10.37 29.98
N ILE A 19 6.32 9.34 30.66
CA ILE A 19 4.98 8.77 30.50
C ILE A 19 4.20 9.00 31.81
N TYR A 20 2.92 9.29 31.70
CA TYR A 20 2.07 9.51 32.87
C TYR A 20 1.58 8.16 33.40
N ASN A 21 1.80 7.90 34.69
CA ASN A 21 1.32 6.70 35.35
C ASN A 21 0.09 7.03 36.20
N SER A 22 -1.05 6.43 35.86
CA SER A 22 -2.35 6.65 36.50
C SER A 22 -2.42 6.13 37.94
N GLU A 23 -1.61 5.13 38.30
CA GLU A 23 -1.58 4.57 39.66
C GLU A 23 -0.77 5.43 40.64
N THR A 24 0.36 5.97 40.18
CA THR A 24 1.24 6.81 41.00
C THR A 24 0.93 8.29 40.88
N ASN A 25 0.06 8.69 39.95
CA ASN A 25 -0.25 10.10 39.62
C ASN A 25 0.99 10.94 39.30
N GLU A 26 2.04 10.31 38.77
CA GLU A 26 3.32 10.95 38.49
C GLU A 26 3.79 10.67 37.07
N ASN A 27 4.52 11.63 36.50
CA ASN A 27 5.20 11.47 35.22
C ASN A 27 6.52 10.77 35.44
N GLN A 28 6.63 9.53 34.95
CA GLN A 28 7.81 8.70 35.09
C GLN A 28 8.67 8.78 33.83
N SER A 29 9.99 8.99 33.98
CA SER A 29 10.94 8.88 32.87
C SER A 29 11.26 7.42 32.56
N PHE A 30 11.87 7.14 31.40
CA PHE A 30 12.25 5.78 31.01
C PHE A 30 13.06 5.06 32.11
N ASN A 31 13.98 5.76 32.77
CA ASN A 31 14.76 5.17 33.85
C ASN A 31 13.94 4.82 35.12
N GLN A 32 12.78 5.45 35.31
CA GLN A 32 11.93 5.24 36.47
C GLN A 32 10.92 4.11 36.24
N PHE A 33 10.41 3.97 35.01
CA PHE A 33 9.41 2.94 34.70
C PHE A 33 10.01 1.66 34.09
N CYS A 34 11.25 1.68 33.62
CA CYS A 34 11.84 0.51 32.98
C CYS A 34 12.05 -0.64 33.99
N ILE A 35 11.60 -1.83 33.61
CA ILE A 35 11.65 -3.04 34.46
C ILE A 35 12.78 -3.96 33.97
N ASN A 36 12.71 -4.41 32.71
CA ASN A 36 13.73 -5.26 32.10
C ASN A 36 14.53 -4.51 31.03
N PHE A 37 15.77 -4.97 30.80
CA PHE A 37 16.63 -4.45 29.72
C PHE A 37 16.98 -2.96 29.80
N CYS A 38 16.83 -2.33 30.98
CA CYS A 38 17.13 -0.90 31.18
C CYS A 38 18.61 -0.57 30.95
N GLN A 39 19.48 -1.54 31.21
CA GLN A 39 20.93 -1.41 31.05
C GLN A 39 21.42 -1.84 29.65
N VAL A 40 20.54 -2.08 28.67
CA VAL A 40 20.95 -2.49 27.31
C VAL A 40 21.86 -1.46 26.64
N ASN A 41 21.69 -0.17 26.94
CA ASN A 41 22.54 0.89 26.39
C ASN A 41 23.72 1.26 27.30
N GLU A 42 23.86 0.59 28.45
CA GLU A 42 24.93 0.85 29.41
C GLU A 42 26.34 0.65 28.82
N PRO A 43 26.60 -0.31 27.91
CA PRO A 43 27.89 -0.41 27.23
C PRO A 43 28.36 0.87 26.56
N VAL A 44 27.46 1.63 25.94
CA VAL A 44 27.77 2.90 25.26
C VAL A 44 28.19 3.96 26.29
N ARG A 45 27.45 4.05 27.41
CA ARG A 45 27.74 4.99 28.50
C ARG A 45 29.05 4.65 29.20
N GLN A 46 29.30 3.38 29.49
CA GLN A 46 30.52 2.91 30.14
C GLN A 46 31.75 3.13 29.26
N PHE A 47 31.64 2.85 27.96
CA PHE A 47 32.71 3.14 27.01
C PHE A 47 33.03 4.63 26.92
N TYR A 48 32.01 5.49 26.87
CA TYR A 48 32.18 6.94 26.89
C TYR A 48 32.90 7.43 28.16
N ASN A 49 32.44 7.00 29.33
CA ASN A 49 33.04 7.39 30.61
C ASN A 49 34.51 6.92 30.70
N GLY A 50 34.80 5.69 30.30
CA GLY A 50 36.16 5.18 30.22
C GLY A 50 37.04 6.02 29.29
N LEU A 51 36.52 6.43 28.14
CA LEU A 51 37.22 7.25 27.15
C LEU A 51 37.55 8.65 27.66
N ILE A 52 36.65 9.30 28.40
CA ILE A 52 36.95 10.58 29.06
C ILE A 52 38.04 10.41 30.11
N ILE A 53 37.91 9.39 30.97
CA ILE A 53 38.87 9.15 32.06
C ILE A 53 40.26 8.95 31.47
N GLN A 54 40.38 8.12 30.44
CA GLN A 54 41.65 7.80 29.80
C GLN A 54 42.24 9.01 29.06
N ARG A 55 41.43 9.82 28.38
CA ARG A 55 41.89 11.11 27.81
C ARG A 55 42.37 12.08 28.88
N SER A 56 41.65 12.19 30.01
CA SER A 56 42.03 13.10 31.09
C SER A 56 43.30 12.67 31.81
N SER A 57 43.53 11.36 31.95
CA SER A 57 44.78 10.77 32.47
C SER A 57 45.95 11.08 31.54
N LEU A 58 45.74 10.92 30.23
CA LEU A 58 46.76 11.21 29.22
C LEU A 58 47.11 12.71 29.18
N ALA A 59 46.12 13.59 29.34
CA ALA A 59 46.32 15.04 29.43
C ALA A 59 47.07 15.47 30.69
N LYS A 60 47.01 14.68 31.77
CA LYS A 60 47.77 14.91 33.00
C LYS A 60 49.19 14.33 32.98
N GLY A 61 49.53 13.54 31.95
CA GLY A 61 50.82 12.86 31.84
C GLY A 61 50.92 11.53 32.61
N ASP A 62 49.83 11.06 33.23
CA ASP A 62 49.80 9.84 34.06
C ASP A 62 49.82 8.53 33.25
N GLY A 63 49.89 8.62 31.91
CA GLY A 63 49.84 7.46 31.01
C GLY A 63 48.45 6.82 30.89
N LEU A 64 48.38 5.66 30.22
CA LEU A 64 47.15 4.88 30.06
C LEU A 64 46.91 4.01 31.29
N ASN A 65 45.70 4.08 31.84
CA ASN A 65 45.31 3.26 32.99
C ASN A 65 45.11 1.80 32.59
N GLU A 66 45.90 0.87 33.14
CA GLU A 66 45.83 -0.57 32.83
C GLU A 66 44.48 -1.21 33.16
N ARG A 67 43.71 -0.62 34.08
CA ARG A 67 42.36 -1.09 34.46
C ARG A 67 41.28 -0.70 33.46
N LEU A 68 41.62 0.12 32.45
CA LEU A 68 40.74 0.61 31.40
C LEU A 68 41.34 0.24 30.03
N LYS A 69 40.82 -0.84 29.44
CA LYS A 69 41.15 -1.26 28.07
C LYS A 69 39.95 -1.05 27.17
N LEU A 70 39.96 0.05 26.42
CA LEU A 70 38.88 0.45 25.51
C LEU A 70 39.06 -0.18 24.13
N GLU A 71 38.84 -1.49 24.07
CA GLU A 71 39.00 -2.29 22.86
C GLU A 71 37.63 -2.73 22.29
N TYR A 72 37.54 -2.81 20.97
CA TYR A 72 36.45 -3.49 20.26
C TYR A 72 36.95 -4.87 19.80
N PRO A 73 36.18 -5.96 19.93
CA PRO A 73 34.74 -6.02 20.23
C PRO A 73 34.35 -5.97 21.71
N VAL A 74 35.28 -6.23 22.63
CA VAL A 74 35.02 -6.30 24.08
C VAL A 74 35.97 -5.34 24.79
N SER A 75 35.41 -4.39 25.54
CA SER A 75 36.17 -3.47 26.38
C SER A 75 36.24 -3.97 27.82
N PHE A 76 37.37 -3.72 28.49
CA PHE A 76 37.56 -4.05 29.89
C PHE A 76 37.57 -2.77 30.74
N LEU A 77 36.58 -2.63 31.61
CA LEU A 77 36.36 -1.44 32.42
C LEU A 77 36.28 -1.85 33.89
N PHE A 78 37.27 -1.45 34.70
CA PHE A 78 37.29 -1.68 36.15
C PHE A 78 37.04 -3.13 36.58
N GLY A 79 37.66 -4.10 35.90
CA GLY A 79 37.51 -5.51 36.25
C GLY A 79 36.34 -6.23 35.55
N ARG A 80 35.54 -5.52 34.75
CA ARG A 80 34.38 -6.10 34.02
C ARG A 80 34.60 -6.02 32.51
N SER A 81 34.30 -7.11 31.81
CA SER A 81 34.25 -7.13 30.35
C SER A 81 32.86 -6.71 29.87
N VAL A 82 32.83 -5.81 28.88
CA VAL A 82 31.60 -5.26 28.29
C VAL A 82 31.69 -5.41 26.78
N SER A 83 30.73 -6.10 26.17
CA SER A 83 30.67 -6.21 24.70
C SER A 83 30.05 -4.96 24.08
N LEU A 84 30.74 -4.39 23.10
CA LEU A 84 30.26 -3.23 22.33
C LEU A 84 29.50 -3.63 21.06
N GLN A 85 29.57 -4.91 20.68
CA GLN A 85 28.94 -5.46 19.47
C GLN A 85 27.44 -5.17 19.33
N PRO A 86 26.59 -5.20 20.40
CA PRO A 86 25.16 -4.96 20.23
C PRO A 86 24.81 -3.51 19.88
N ASN A 87 25.70 -2.54 20.15
CA ASN A 87 25.42 -1.12 19.92
C ASN A 87 26.27 -0.51 18.80
N PHE A 88 27.48 -1.03 18.53
CA PHE A 88 28.43 -0.41 17.59
C PHE A 88 28.49 -1.17 16.27
N PHE A 89 28.10 -0.50 15.17
CA PHE A 89 28.01 -1.07 13.83
C PHE A 89 28.91 -0.34 12.82
N GLY A 90 29.49 -1.11 11.90
CA GLY A 90 30.39 -0.60 10.86
C GLY A 90 31.69 0.00 11.42
N VAL A 91 32.25 -0.67 12.43
CA VAL A 91 33.51 -0.29 13.08
C VAL A 91 34.70 -0.55 12.15
N GLU A 92 35.53 0.45 11.94
CA GLU A 92 36.85 0.34 11.30
C GLU A 92 37.91 0.42 12.38
N LEU A 93 38.79 -0.58 12.43
CA LEU A 93 39.90 -0.65 13.38
C LEU A 93 41.17 -0.06 12.75
N TYR A 94 42.12 0.35 13.57
CA TYR A 94 43.47 0.62 13.07
C TYR A 94 44.10 -0.70 12.60
N ASN A 95 44.66 -0.71 11.40
CA ASN A 95 45.45 -1.86 10.96
C ASN A 95 46.69 -1.97 11.85
N GLU A 96 47.03 -3.18 12.29
CA GLU A 96 48.25 -3.44 13.08
C GLU A 96 49.53 -3.00 12.34
N THR A 97 49.47 -2.76 11.03
CA THR A 97 50.58 -2.31 10.18
C THR A 97 50.73 -0.80 10.07
N ASP A 98 49.71 -0.01 10.42
CA ASP A 98 49.80 1.47 10.39
C ASP A 98 50.32 1.94 11.76
N GLU A 99 51.61 2.25 11.79
CA GLU A 99 52.39 2.90 12.86
C GLU A 99 51.58 3.55 13.98
N LYS A 100 51.34 2.80 15.07
CA LYS A 100 51.09 3.36 16.41
C LYS A 100 51.20 2.34 17.55
N TYR A 101 52.20 1.46 17.47
CA TYR A 101 52.83 0.90 18.66
C TYR A 101 54.28 1.36 18.63
N PRO A 102 54.75 2.20 19.58
CA PRO A 102 56.16 2.15 19.88
C PRO A 102 56.42 0.72 20.33
N LYS A 103 57.19 -0.02 19.55
CA LYS A 103 57.86 -1.23 20.05
C LYS A 103 58.68 -0.80 21.27
N GLU A 104 58.86 -1.73 22.19
CA GLU A 104 59.55 -1.60 23.47
C GLU A 104 60.78 -0.67 23.46
N PRO A 105 61.08 -0.03 24.61
CA PRO A 105 61.95 1.13 24.68
C PRO A 105 63.43 0.72 24.73
N ASP A 106 64.02 0.32 23.61
CA ASP A 106 65.45 -0.03 23.59
C ASP A 106 66.31 0.75 22.60
N ASP A 107 65.77 1.67 21.79
CA ASP A 107 66.56 2.30 20.72
C ASP A 107 66.37 3.82 20.52
N PHE A 108 66.14 4.57 21.61
CA PHE A 108 66.14 6.05 21.58
C PHE A 108 66.94 6.67 22.73
N PHE A 109 68.14 6.14 22.99
CA PHE A 109 69.20 6.94 23.58
C PHE A 109 69.87 7.74 22.47
N ASN A 110 69.43 8.97 22.25
CA ASN A 110 70.31 10.15 22.12
C ASN A 110 69.51 11.40 21.72
N ASP A 111 69.76 12.46 22.52
CA ASP A 111 69.53 13.89 22.28
C ASP A 111 68.13 14.34 21.81
N GLU A 112 67.34 14.88 22.75
CA GLU A 112 66.96 16.31 22.82
C GLU A 112 65.85 16.53 23.89
N THR A 113 65.88 17.71 24.49
CA THR A 113 65.21 18.22 25.70
C THR A 113 63.77 17.78 26.01
N GLU A 114 63.56 17.37 27.26
CA GLU A 114 62.36 16.68 27.81
C GLU A 114 61.04 17.49 27.87
N SER A 115 61.05 18.81 27.72
CA SER A 115 59.85 19.62 28.07
C SER A 115 58.78 19.74 26.98
N ASN A 116 59.11 19.55 25.69
CA ASN A 116 58.15 19.70 24.57
C ASN A 116 57.63 18.36 24.02
N ARG A 117 58.18 17.22 24.48
CA ARG A 117 57.81 15.87 24.02
C ARG A 117 56.52 15.36 24.66
N THR A 118 56.24 15.70 25.91
CA THR A 118 55.06 15.17 26.64
C THR A 118 53.74 15.68 26.06
N GLU A 119 53.65 16.94 25.65
CA GLU A 119 52.43 17.51 25.06
C GLU A 119 52.13 16.97 23.65
N THR A 120 53.16 16.68 22.85
CA THR A 120 53.01 16.22 21.47
C THR A 120 52.84 14.70 21.35
N LEU A 121 53.46 13.91 22.22
CA LEU A 121 53.34 12.44 22.23
C LEU A 121 52.01 11.98 22.84
N ALA A 122 51.49 12.69 23.84
CA ALA A 122 50.18 12.43 24.44
C ALA A 122 49.02 12.65 23.43
N ALA A 123 49.20 13.55 22.45
CA ALA A 123 48.21 13.78 21.40
C ALA A 123 48.14 12.65 20.36
N LEU A 124 49.15 11.76 20.29
CA LEU A 124 49.26 10.72 19.27
C LEU A 124 48.88 9.32 19.75
N LEU A 125 48.89 9.01 21.05
CA LEU A 125 48.51 7.66 21.50
C LEU A 125 47.00 7.42 21.32
N PRO A 126 46.59 6.43 20.49
CA PRO A 126 45.19 6.13 20.30
C PRO A 126 44.63 5.47 21.57
N VAL A 127 43.69 6.15 22.21
CA VAL A 127 43.03 5.69 23.46
C VAL A 127 42.21 4.40 23.24
N SER A 128 41.81 4.11 22.00
CA SER A 128 41.08 2.90 21.62
C SER A 128 41.60 2.33 20.30
N ASN A 129 41.43 1.02 20.10
CA ASN A 129 41.75 0.34 18.83
C ASN A 129 40.79 0.67 17.67
N MET A 130 39.69 1.38 17.95
CA MET A 130 38.71 1.83 16.96
C MET A 130 39.15 3.13 16.28
N LYS A 131 39.17 3.13 14.94
CA LYS A 131 39.42 4.30 14.09
C LYS A 131 38.13 5.06 13.78
N MET A 132 37.09 4.34 13.36
CA MET A 132 35.79 4.94 12.98
C MET A 132 34.63 4.00 13.32
N VAL A 133 33.47 4.58 13.62
CA VAL A 133 32.21 3.84 13.78
C VAL A 133 31.16 4.53 12.93
N LYS A 134 30.43 3.76 12.12
CA LYS A 134 29.47 4.28 11.16
C LYS A 134 28.07 4.47 11.76
N LEU A 135 27.67 3.59 12.66
CA LEU A 135 26.34 3.62 13.28
C LEU A 135 26.43 3.16 14.74
N ILE A 136 25.74 3.87 15.62
CA ILE A 136 25.51 3.45 17.00
C ILE A 136 24.01 3.27 17.19
N SER A 137 23.60 2.07 17.60
CA SER A 137 22.21 1.74 17.90
C SER A 137 21.96 1.84 19.40
N LEU A 138 20.91 2.56 19.76
CA LEU A 138 20.39 2.63 21.13
C LEU A 138 19.01 1.97 21.13
N GLN A 139 18.82 0.99 22.01
CA GLN A 139 17.57 0.25 22.11
C GLN A 139 16.84 0.65 23.40
N PHE A 140 15.61 1.10 23.27
CA PHE A 140 14.70 1.34 24.40
C PHE A 140 13.55 0.35 24.29
N ARG A 141 13.19 -0.29 25.41
CA ARG A 141 12.07 -1.24 25.48
C ARG A 141 11.10 -0.74 26.54
N ALA A 142 9.96 -0.22 26.10
CA ALA A 142 8.85 0.07 26.98
C ALA A 142 8.05 -1.23 27.14
N GLU A 143 8.10 -1.83 28.33
CA GLU A 143 7.24 -2.98 28.64
C GLU A 143 5.85 -2.49 29.05
N HIS A 144 4.82 -3.24 28.66
CA HIS A 144 3.44 -2.89 28.98
C HIS A 144 3.17 -3.16 30.47
N LEU A 145 3.13 -2.11 31.29
CA LEU A 145 2.66 -2.22 32.67
C LEU A 145 1.14 -2.46 32.69
N PRO A 146 0.60 -3.20 33.68
CA PRO A 146 -0.83 -3.50 33.74
C PRO A 146 -1.72 -2.26 33.92
N SER A 147 -1.15 -1.14 34.40
CA SER A 147 -1.83 0.14 34.58
C SER A 147 -1.89 1.01 33.33
N TRP A 148 -1.11 0.68 32.30
CA TRP A 148 -1.04 1.46 31.07
C TRP A 148 -1.95 0.86 30.01
N THR A 149 -2.50 1.74 29.17
CA THR A 149 -3.20 1.31 27.96
C THR A 149 -2.21 1.26 26.79
N ASP A 150 -2.53 0.47 25.76
CA ASP A 150 -1.76 0.43 24.52
C ASP A 150 -1.57 1.84 23.92
N ASP A 151 -2.57 2.72 24.07
CA ASP A 151 -2.54 4.09 23.58
C ASP A 151 -1.54 4.97 24.33
N ASP A 152 -1.35 4.77 25.63
CA ASP A 152 -0.37 5.52 26.44
C ASP A 152 1.07 5.19 26.02
N VAL A 153 1.34 3.91 25.74
CA VAL A 153 2.64 3.43 25.26
C VAL A 153 2.90 3.96 23.85
N LYS A 154 1.89 3.90 22.97
CA LYS A 154 1.95 4.48 21.62
C LYS A 154 2.25 5.96 21.65
N ASP A 155 1.58 6.72 22.51
CA ASP A 155 1.82 8.16 22.64
C ASP A 155 3.25 8.46 23.13
N TRP A 156 3.78 7.68 24.07
CA TRP A 156 5.17 7.82 24.50
C TRP A 156 6.16 7.56 23.36
N GLU A 157 6.01 6.45 22.61
CA GLU A 157 6.86 6.14 21.45
C GLU A 157 6.80 7.25 20.38
N MET A 158 5.61 7.80 20.15
CA MET A 158 5.39 8.91 19.23
C MET A 158 6.03 10.21 19.73
N ARG A 159 6.00 10.49 21.04
CA ARG A 159 6.69 11.65 21.63
C ARG A 159 8.20 11.54 21.50
N VAL A 160 8.77 10.35 21.71
CA VAL A 160 10.20 10.10 21.47
C VAL A 160 10.55 10.42 20.02
N THR A 161 9.77 9.90 19.07
CA THR A 161 10.00 10.12 17.64
C THR A 161 9.91 11.60 17.27
N LYS A 162 8.84 12.29 17.69
CA LYS A 162 8.63 13.73 17.43
C LYS A 162 9.73 14.60 18.04
N PHE A 163 10.20 14.26 19.24
CA PHE A 163 11.27 15.01 19.91
C PHE A 163 12.57 14.96 19.08
N PHE A 164 12.99 13.77 18.65
CA PHE A 164 14.24 13.62 17.88
C PHE A 164 14.13 14.10 16.44
N GLN A 165 12.95 14.07 15.83
CA GLN A 165 12.74 14.60 14.48
C GLN A 165 12.66 16.13 14.44
N ASN A 166 11.93 16.75 15.39
CA ASN A 166 11.62 18.17 15.33
C ASN A 166 12.53 19.04 16.20
N ASN A 167 12.85 18.59 17.41
CA ASN A 167 13.55 19.40 18.41
C ASN A 167 15.07 19.17 18.40
N TYR A 168 15.53 17.98 17.98
CA TYR A 168 16.94 17.65 17.94
C TYR A 168 17.52 17.83 16.53
N LYS A 169 18.18 18.97 16.28
CA LYS A 169 18.98 19.19 15.07
C LYS A 169 20.45 19.29 15.44
N SER A 170 21.29 18.45 14.83
CA SER A 170 22.74 18.49 14.97
C SER A 170 23.40 18.48 13.60
N ASP A 171 24.41 19.32 13.40
CA ASP A 171 25.11 19.44 12.10
C ASP A 171 26.00 18.24 11.76
N HIS A 172 26.32 17.40 12.76
CA HIS A 172 27.27 16.30 12.61
C HIS A 172 26.63 14.92 12.80
N LEU A 173 25.40 14.85 13.31
CA LEU A 173 24.78 13.61 13.77
C LEU A 173 23.32 13.58 13.33
N LYS A 174 23.00 12.60 12.48
CA LYS A 174 21.63 12.35 12.03
C LYS A 174 21.04 11.21 12.86
N VAL A 175 20.00 11.52 13.61
CA VAL A 175 19.33 10.56 14.51
C VAL A 175 18.10 10.00 13.79
N PHE A 176 18.03 8.67 13.70
CA PHE A 176 16.85 7.98 13.20
C PHE A 176 16.18 7.23 14.35
N VAL A 177 14.93 7.55 14.61
CA VAL A 177 14.10 6.83 15.59
C VAL A 177 13.22 5.85 14.82
N LEU A 178 13.19 4.60 15.29
CA LEU A 178 12.35 3.54 14.75
C LEU A 178 11.52 2.96 15.89
N SER A 179 10.20 3.05 15.79
CA SER A 179 9.25 2.40 16.68
C SER A 179 8.17 1.71 15.85
N GLN A 180 7.50 0.70 16.42
CA GLN A 180 6.39 0.02 15.76
C GLN A 180 5.23 0.99 15.50
N THR A 181 4.89 1.81 16.48
CA THR A 181 3.85 2.85 16.35
C THR A 181 4.16 3.84 15.23
N TYR A 182 5.43 4.24 15.08
CA TYR A 182 5.82 5.17 14.02
C TYR A 182 5.68 4.54 12.61
N ILE A 183 6.01 3.26 12.48
CA ILE A 183 5.80 2.51 11.23
C ILE A 183 4.31 2.42 10.89
N GLU A 184 3.45 2.15 11.88
CA GLU A 184 2.00 2.11 11.71
C GLU A 184 1.43 3.46 11.26
N GLU A 185 1.81 4.56 11.92
CA GLU A 185 1.34 5.91 11.57
C GLU A 185 1.77 6.32 10.16
N GLU A 186 3.02 6.03 9.78
CA GLU A 186 3.53 6.35 8.45
C GLU A 186 2.85 5.52 7.35
N MET A 187 2.51 4.26 7.65
CA MET A 187 1.72 3.42 6.76
C MET A 187 0.29 3.96 6.60
N ILE A 188 -0.34 4.45 7.67
CA ILE A 188 -1.64 5.11 7.60
C ILE A 188 -1.55 6.40 6.79
N ARG A 189 -0.51 7.20 6.98
CA ARG A 189 -0.25 8.42 6.18
C ARG A 189 -0.16 8.10 4.69
N ALA A 190 0.55 7.03 4.32
CA ALA A 190 0.62 6.56 2.93
C ALA A 190 -0.77 6.12 2.42
N GLY A 191 -1.62 5.53 3.27
CA GLY A 191 -3.01 5.22 2.91
C GLY A 191 -3.86 6.48 2.69
N ILE A 192 -3.72 7.49 3.53
CA ILE A 192 -4.47 8.76 3.43
C ILE A 192 -4.02 9.57 2.20
N SER A 193 -2.73 9.54 1.85
CA SER A 193 -2.24 10.23 0.65
C SER A 193 -2.80 9.65 -0.66
N LEU A 194 -3.33 8.42 -0.64
CA LEU A 194 -4.04 7.83 -1.77
C LEU A 194 -5.44 8.43 -1.96
N LEU A 195 -6.14 8.81 -0.89
CA LEU A 195 -7.52 9.31 -0.92
C LEU A 195 -7.82 10.42 -1.95
N PRO A 196 -6.99 11.47 -2.16
CA PRO A 196 -7.24 12.46 -3.21
C PRO A 196 -7.26 11.86 -4.62
N TYR A 197 -6.46 10.83 -4.89
CA TYR A 197 -6.46 10.12 -6.17
C TYR A 197 -7.77 9.34 -6.39
N LEU A 198 -8.41 8.86 -5.32
CA LEU A 198 -9.74 8.24 -5.39
C LEU A 198 -10.76 9.24 -5.94
N ILE A 199 -10.77 10.45 -5.37
CA ILE A 199 -11.73 11.49 -5.72
C ILE A 199 -11.56 11.89 -7.19
N VAL A 200 -10.31 12.12 -7.62
CA VAL A 200 -10.01 12.44 -9.02
C VAL A 200 -10.41 11.29 -9.95
N GLY A 201 -10.05 10.05 -9.59
CA GLY A 201 -10.43 8.85 -10.34
C GLY A 201 -11.94 8.69 -10.48
N PHE A 202 -12.70 8.96 -9.42
CA PHE A 202 -14.15 8.91 -9.43
C PHE A 202 -14.77 9.92 -10.42
N PHE A 203 -14.28 11.16 -10.47
CA PHE A 203 -14.76 12.15 -11.43
C PHE A 203 -14.45 11.76 -12.88
N ILE A 204 -13.25 11.25 -13.15
CA ILE A 204 -12.84 10.77 -14.47
C ILE A 204 -13.75 9.61 -14.91
N MET A 205 -14.01 8.65 -14.01
CA MET A 205 -14.91 7.53 -14.30
C MET A 205 -16.34 7.98 -14.52
N CYS A 206 -16.87 8.90 -13.70
CA CYS A 206 -18.20 9.47 -13.92
C CYS A 206 -18.32 10.20 -15.27
N ALA A 207 -17.32 10.99 -15.66
CA ALA A 207 -17.33 11.68 -16.94
C ALA A 207 -17.33 10.68 -18.11
N CYS A 208 -16.44 9.67 -18.06
CA CYS A 208 -16.38 8.61 -19.07
C CYS A 208 -17.68 7.79 -19.14
N SER A 209 -18.25 7.46 -17.97
CA SER A 209 -19.54 6.79 -17.80
C SER A 209 -20.66 7.53 -18.52
N VAL A 210 -20.83 8.82 -18.20
CA VAL A 210 -21.86 9.67 -18.78
C VAL A 210 -21.68 9.78 -20.28
N VAL A 211 -20.47 10.04 -20.76
CA VAL A 211 -20.19 10.11 -22.21
C VAL A 211 -20.53 8.78 -22.89
N SER A 212 -20.11 7.65 -22.33
CA SER A 212 -20.36 6.32 -22.91
C SER A 212 -21.85 5.98 -22.97
N VAL A 213 -22.58 6.21 -21.88
CA VAL A 213 -24.03 5.98 -21.82
C VAL A 213 -24.78 6.93 -22.74
N MET A 214 -24.37 8.20 -22.82
CA MET A 214 -25.00 9.20 -23.69
C MET A 214 -24.74 8.96 -25.17
N VAL A 215 -23.52 8.55 -25.56
CA VAL A 215 -23.21 8.16 -26.95
C VAL A 215 -24.05 6.96 -27.37
N ARG A 216 -24.19 5.95 -26.49
CA ARG A 216 -25.09 4.81 -26.77
C ARG A 216 -26.55 5.20 -26.79
N ALA A 217 -27.00 6.06 -25.89
CA ALA A 217 -28.36 6.57 -25.87
C ALA A 217 -28.68 7.39 -27.13
N ALA A 218 -27.72 8.18 -27.62
CA ALA A 218 -27.82 8.89 -28.90
C ALA A 218 -27.87 7.91 -30.07
N TYR A 219 -27.03 6.87 -30.06
CA TYR A 219 -27.07 5.79 -31.05
C TYR A 219 -28.42 5.07 -31.07
N MET A 220 -29.01 4.74 -29.91
CA MET A 220 -30.31 4.06 -29.81
C MET A 220 -31.53 5.00 -29.92
N HIS A 221 -31.31 6.29 -30.20
CA HIS A 221 -32.35 7.32 -30.31
C HIS A 221 -33.25 7.44 -29.07
N GLN A 222 -32.61 7.53 -27.91
CA GLN A 222 -33.23 7.66 -26.58
C GLN A 222 -32.42 8.61 -25.70
N SER A 223 -32.24 9.86 -26.16
CA SER A 223 -31.51 10.89 -25.42
C SER A 223 -32.37 11.45 -24.29
N ASN A 224 -32.41 10.75 -23.16
CA ASN A 224 -33.05 11.20 -21.93
C ASN A 224 -32.00 11.66 -20.92
N ILE A 225 -32.21 12.85 -20.35
CA ILE A 225 -31.33 13.43 -19.31
C ILE A 225 -31.26 12.51 -18.08
N TYR A 226 -32.32 11.76 -17.80
CA TYR A 226 -32.39 10.79 -16.69
C TYR A 226 -31.35 9.66 -16.79
N LYS A 227 -30.77 9.39 -17.98
CA LYS A 227 -29.69 8.41 -18.14
C LYS A 227 -28.36 8.86 -17.55
N ILE A 228 -28.15 10.18 -17.43
CA ILE A 228 -26.99 10.75 -16.75
C ILE A 228 -27.03 10.35 -15.27
N ILE A 229 -28.22 10.39 -14.65
CA ILE A 229 -28.41 9.97 -13.26
C ILE A 229 -28.09 8.48 -13.09
N LEU A 230 -28.54 7.61 -14.01
CA LEU A 230 -28.20 6.18 -13.99
C LEU A 230 -26.69 5.94 -14.13
N ALA A 231 -26.01 6.69 -14.98
CA ALA A 231 -24.58 6.59 -15.23
C ALA A 231 -23.74 7.02 -14.00
N VAL A 232 -24.15 8.10 -13.33
CA VAL A 232 -23.50 8.56 -12.08
C VAL A 232 -23.79 7.61 -10.92
N MET A 233 -25.03 7.15 -10.78
CA MET A 233 -25.41 6.21 -9.71
C MET A 233 -24.76 4.83 -9.88
N ALA A 234 -24.44 4.42 -11.11
CA ALA A 234 -23.63 3.23 -11.38
C ALA A 234 -22.22 3.32 -10.75
N CYS A 235 -21.63 4.52 -10.69
CA CYS A 235 -20.33 4.74 -10.03
C CYS A 235 -20.46 4.88 -8.50
N ILE A 236 -21.57 5.42 -8.00
CA ILE A 236 -21.80 5.63 -6.56
C ILE A 236 -22.16 4.31 -5.85
N THR A 237 -22.90 3.43 -6.52
CA THR A 237 -23.42 2.20 -5.89
C THR A 237 -22.31 1.29 -5.33
N PRO A 238 -21.20 1.02 -6.05
CA PRO A 238 -20.09 0.24 -5.50
C PRO A 238 -19.36 0.94 -4.34
N LEU A 239 -19.24 2.26 -4.35
CA LEU A 239 -18.66 3.03 -3.23
C LEU A 239 -19.52 2.94 -1.98
N MET A 240 -20.83 3.07 -2.14
CA MET A 240 -21.79 2.96 -1.05
C MET A 240 -21.78 1.53 -0.46
N ALA A 241 -21.69 0.50 -1.30
CA ALA A 241 -21.55 -0.89 -0.88
C ALA A 241 -20.23 -1.16 -0.15
N CYS A 242 -19.13 -0.58 -0.61
CA CYS A 242 -17.84 -0.69 0.05
C CYS A 242 -17.86 -0.02 1.43
N ALA A 243 -18.46 1.16 1.55
CA ALA A 243 -18.60 1.86 2.81
C ALA A 243 -19.43 1.03 3.81
N THR A 244 -20.57 0.49 3.38
CA THR A 244 -21.41 -0.34 4.26
C THR A 244 -20.75 -1.65 4.66
N ALA A 245 -20.01 -2.31 3.76
CA ALA A 245 -19.24 -3.51 4.08
C ALA A 245 -18.14 -3.23 5.11
N LEU A 246 -17.36 -2.16 4.94
CA LEU A 246 -16.33 -1.77 5.91
C LEU A 246 -16.94 -1.39 7.27
N SER A 247 -18.07 -0.68 7.29
CA SER A 247 -18.80 -0.38 8.52
C SER A 247 -19.28 -1.64 9.25
N ILE A 248 -19.85 -2.61 8.53
CA ILE A 248 -20.29 -3.89 9.11
C ILE A 248 -19.09 -4.65 9.70
N MET A 249 -17.94 -4.64 9.02
CA MET A 249 -16.74 -5.30 9.53
C MET A 249 -16.20 -4.64 10.80
N PHE A 250 -16.16 -3.31 10.87
CA PHE A 250 -15.75 -2.62 12.09
C PHE A 250 -16.73 -2.85 13.25
N MET A 251 -18.04 -2.92 12.96
CA MET A 251 -19.04 -3.31 13.96
C MET A 251 -18.88 -4.76 14.44
N ALA A 252 -18.41 -5.66 13.57
CA ALA A 252 -18.09 -7.04 13.93
C ALA A 252 -16.77 -7.19 14.72
N GLY A 253 -16.09 -6.08 15.06
CA GLY A 253 -14.86 -6.08 15.85
C GLY A 253 -13.59 -6.37 15.04
N VAL A 254 -13.64 -6.26 13.71
CA VAL A 254 -12.45 -6.43 12.87
C VAL A 254 -11.49 -5.24 13.05
N ARG A 255 -10.21 -5.51 13.33
CA ARG A 255 -9.18 -4.49 13.53
C ARG A 255 -9.01 -3.61 12.28
N PHE A 256 -8.91 -2.30 12.47
CA PHE A 256 -8.52 -1.38 11.40
C PHE A 256 -7.07 -1.63 10.95
N SER A 257 -6.84 -1.68 9.64
CA SER A 257 -5.52 -1.75 9.02
C SER A 257 -5.48 -0.78 7.85
N SER A 258 -4.36 -0.10 7.66
CA SER A 258 -4.17 0.89 6.59
C SER A 258 -4.38 0.31 5.19
N ILE A 259 -4.18 -1.01 5.01
CA ILE A 259 -4.38 -1.68 3.72
C ILE A 259 -5.87 -1.73 3.30
N LEU A 260 -6.80 -1.63 4.25
CA LEU A 260 -8.24 -1.55 3.94
C LEU A 260 -8.58 -0.26 3.17
N CYS A 261 -7.76 0.79 3.28
CA CYS A 261 -7.94 2.03 2.51
C CYS A 261 -7.79 1.82 0.99
N VAL A 262 -7.20 0.70 0.56
CA VAL A 262 -7.04 0.33 -0.86
C VAL A 262 -8.30 -0.35 -1.43
N ILE A 263 -9.18 -0.90 -0.58
CA ILE A 263 -10.38 -1.65 -1.01
C ILE A 263 -11.32 -0.81 -1.91
N PRO A 264 -11.66 0.46 -1.56
CA PRO A 264 -12.47 1.29 -2.44
C PRO A 264 -11.86 1.46 -3.83
N PHE A 265 -10.53 1.50 -3.93
CA PHE A 265 -9.83 1.54 -5.21
C PHE A 265 -9.95 0.22 -5.94
N LEU A 266 -9.81 -0.93 -5.28
CA LEU A 266 -9.94 -2.22 -5.95
C LEU A 266 -11.35 -2.42 -6.49
N VAL A 267 -12.36 -2.09 -5.70
CA VAL A 267 -13.78 -2.20 -6.10
C VAL A 267 -14.10 -1.27 -7.28
N LEU A 268 -13.50 -0.07 -7.34
CA LEU A 268 -13.65 0.90 -8.45
C LEU A 268 -12.77 0.61 -9.68
N SER A 269 -11.49 0.30 -9.49
CA SER A 269 -10.44 0.14 -10.53
C SER A 269 -10.58 -1.13 -11.35
N ILE A 270 -11.50 -1.99 -10.92
CA ILE A 270 -12.08 -3.07 -11.67
C ILE A 270 -12.69 -2.62 -13.02
N ALA A 271 -12.85 -1.31 -13.26
CA ALA A 271 -12.98 -0.74 -14.59
C ALA A 271 -11.61 -0.26 -15.14
N PRO A 272 -10.92 -1.01 -16.02
CA PRO A 272 -9.75 -0.47 -16.69
C PRO A 272 -10.17 0.57 -17.72
N VAL A 273 -9.64 1.78 -17.57
CA VAL A 273 -9.56 2.80 -18.63
C VAL A 273 -8.54 2.32 -19.66
N ALA A 274 -8.94 1.36 -20.49
CA ALA A 274 -8.30 1.04 -21.76
C ALA A 274 -9.23 0.08 -22.51
N HIS A 275 -9.49 0.42 -23.77
CA HIS A 275 -10.02 -0.50 -24.77
C HIS A 275 -9.37 -1.89 -24.56
N LEU A 276 -10.18 -2.93 -24.29
CA LEU A 276 -9.82 -4.36 -24.35
C LEU A 276 -9.41 -5.12 -23.06
N ALA A 277 -9.99 -4.84 -21.88
CA ALA A 277 -10.01 -5.83 -20.80
C ALA A 277 -11.45 -6.08 -20.33
N LYS A 278 -11.94 -7.28 -20.63
CA LYS A 278 -13.26 -7.79 -20.25
C LYS A 278 -13.27 -8.18 -18.77
N ASN A 279 -14.38 -7.84 -18.11
CA ASN A 279 -14.98 -8.42 -16.91
C ASN A 279 -14.30 -8.13 -15.58
N VAL A 280 -14.68 -7.04 -14.91
CA VAL A 280 -14.68 -7.04 -13.44
C VAL A 280 -15.88 -6.28 -12.82
N LEU A 281 -16.46 -6.82 -11.75
CA LEU A 281 -17.86 -6.62 -11.30
C LEU A 281 -18.38 -5.24 -10.88
N GLY A 282 -17.54 -4.27 -10.54
CA GLY A 282 -17.99 -3.06 -9.85
C GLY A 282 -18.87 -2.18 -10.75
N VAL A 283 -18.24 -1.51 -11.71
CA VAL A 283 -18.95 -0.58 -12.61
C VAL A 283 -19.47 -1.31 -13.87
N ASP A 284 -18.78 -2.36 -14.31
CA ASP A 284 -19.14 -3.12 -15.54
C ASP A 284 -20.51 -3.79 -15.46
N SER A 285 -20.89 -4.31 -14.30
CA SER A 285 -22.20 -4.98 -14.10
C SER A 285 -23.36 -4.01 -14.30
N SER A 286 -23.23 -2.78 -13.78
CA SER A 286 -24.21 -1.71 -14.00
C SER A 286 -24.30 -1.30 -15.46
N TYR A 287 -23.17 -1.18 -16.17
CA TYR A 287 -23.18 -0.87 -17.60
C TYR A 287 -23.79 -1.97 -18.45
N LEU A 288 -23.55 -3.24 -18.10
CA LEU A 288 -24.15 -4.38 -18.78
C LEU A 288 -25.68 -4.34 -18.62
N MET A 289 -26.18 -4.03 -17.42
CA MET A 289 -27.63 -3.85 -17.20
C MET A 289 -28.19 -2.65 -17.98
N ILE A 290 -27.51 -1.49 -17.99
CA ILE A 290 -27.94 -0.33 -18.81
C ILE A 290 -27.97 -0.70 -20.30
N HIS A 291 -26.96 -1.44 -20.77
CA HIS A 291 -26.87 -1.86 -22.16
C HIS A 291 -28.05 -2.74 -22.55
N GLU A 292 -28.37 -3.76 -21.74
CA GLU A 292 -29.51 -4.62 -22.04
C GLU A 292 -30.85 -3.91 -21.86
N TRP A 293 -30.96 -2.99 -20.91
CA TRP A 293 -32.12 -2.11 -20.83
C TRP A 293 -32.34 -1.32 -22.11
N GLN A 294 -31.29 -0.72 -22.67
CA GLN A 294 -31.36 0.00 -23.95
C GLN A 294 -31.70 -0.93 -25.12
N ARG A 295 -31.17 -2.16 -25.13
CA ARG A 295 -31.45 -3.17 -26.16
C ARG A 295 -32.92 -3.61 -26.13
N VAL A 296 -33.41 -4.06 -24.97
CA VAL A 296 -34.80 -4.52 -24.78
C VAL A 296 -35.78 -3.38 -25.08
N THR A 297 -35.50 -2.16 -24.59
CA THR A 297 -36.39 -1.01 -24.85
C THR A 297 -36.48 -0.68 -26.34
N LYS A 298 -35.38 -0.84 -27.09
CA LYS A 298 -35.40 -0.67 -28.55
C LYS A 298 -36.14 -1.81 -29.25
N GLU A 299 -35.92 -3.05 -28.85
CA GLU A 299 -36.57 -4.22 -29.45
C GLU A 299 -38.09 -4.16 -29.28
N VAL A 300 -38.56 -3.81 -28.07
CA VAL A 300 -39.98 -3.62 -27.79
C VAL A 300 -40.56 -2.42 -28.56
N ARG A 301 -39.76 -1.39 -28.83
CA ARG A 301 -40.16 -0.27 -29.70
C ARG A 301 -40.36 -0.71 -31.16
N GLU A 302 -39.53 -1.62 -31.66
CA GLU A 302 -39.60 -2.13 -33.04
C GLU A 302 -40.71 -3.20 -33.21
N LYS A 303 -40.93 -4.05 -32.19
CA LYS A 303 -41.99 -5.07 -32.15
C LYS A 303 -43.31 -4.42 -31.72
N LYS A 304 -44.11 -4.02 -32.71
CA LYS A 304 -45.40 -3.32 -32.54
C LYS A 304 -46.39 -4.12 -31.67
N VAL A 305 -46.55 -3.67 -30.42
CA VAL A 305 -47.62 -4.02 -29.45
C VAL A 305 -47.54 -5.42 -28.84
N ILE A 306 -46.95 -5.50 -27.64
CA ILE A 306 -47.28 -6.55 -26.68
C ILE A 306 -48.39 -5.98 -25.77
N ASN A 307 -49.56 -6.60 -25.77
CA ASN A 307 -50.61 -6.32 -24.77
C ASN A 307 -50.03 -6.72 -23.40
N ASN A 308 -49.80 -5.75 -22.49
CA ASN A 308 -48.99 -5.81 -21.24
C ASN A 308 -47.51 -5.34 -21.32
N ASP A 309 -47.27 -4.23 -22.02
CA ASP A 309 -45.97 -3.55 -22.04
C ASP A 309 -45.70 -2.75 -20.73
N GLY A 310 -45.52 -3.47 -19.62
CA GLY A 310 -45.18 -2.92 -18.31
C GLY A 310 -43.67 -2.77 -18.12
N VAL A 311 -43.26 -1.76 -17.34
CA VAL A 311 -41.85 -1.57 -16.94
C VAL A 311 -41.29 -2.82 -16.24
N GLY A 312 -42.15 -3.51 -15.48
CA GLY A 312 -41.84 -4.77 -14.81
C GLY A 312 -41.42 -5.90 -15.77
N ASN A 313 -42.08 -6.01 -16.93
CA ASN A 313 -41.75 -7.07 -17.90
C ASN A 313 -40.39 -6.80 -18.55
N ARG A 314 -40.11 -5.54 -18.90
CA ARG A 314 -38.83 -5.15 -19.50
C ARG A 314 -37.65 -5.35 -18.54
N ILE A 315 -37.80 -4.96 -17.26
CA ILE A 315 -36.73 -5.18 -16.28
C ILE A 315 -36.55 -6.67 -15.97
N SER A 316 -37.64 -7.45 -15.96
CA SER A 316 -37.56 -8.90 -15.79
C SER A 316 -36.77 -9.55 -16.93
N GLU A 317 -37.00 -9.15 -18.17
CA GLU A 317 -36.24 -9.66 -19.32
C GLU A 317 -34.75 -9.32 -19.22
N VAL A 318 -34.42 -8.06 -18.88
CA VAL A 318 -33.03 -7.62 -18.63
C VAL A 318 -32.37 -8.44 -17.51
N LEU A 319 -33.07 -8.67 -16.40
CA LEU A 319 -32.55 -9.45 -15.27
C LEU A 319 -32.41 -10.94 -15.60
N CYS A 320 -33.31 -11.50 -16.41
CA CYS A 320 -33.21 -12.90 -16.85
C CYS A 320 -31.99 -13.14 -17.73
N GLU A 321 -31.61 -12.16 -18.58
CA GLU A 321 -30.45 -12.29 -19.46
C GLU A 321 -29.13 -11.97 -18.76
N VAL A 322 -29.09 -10.89 -17.96
CA VAL A 322 -27.83 -10.38 -17.37
C VAL A 322 -27.57 -10.93 -15.97
N GLY A 323 -28.62 -11.22 -15.21
CA GLY A 323 -28.53 -11.66 -13.82
C GLY A 323 -27.63 -12.88 -13.61
N PRO A 324 -27.75 -13.96 -14.40
CA PRO A 324 -26.87 -15.13 -14.28
C PRO A 324 -25.39 -14.79 -14.51
N ALA A 325 -25.07 -13.92 -15.47
CA ALA A 325 -23.70 -13.51 -15.76
C ALA A 325 -23.09 -12.70 -14.59
N ILE A 326 -23.87 -11.77 -14.01
CA ILE A 326 -23.46 -11.00 -12.83
C ILE A 326 -23.24 -11.93 -11.64
N LEU A 327 -24.16 -12.87 -11.39
CA LEU A 327 -24.06 -13.81 -10.27
C LEU A 327 -22.84 -14.71 -10.37
N ILE A 328 -22.57 -15.29 -11.55
CA ILE A 328 -21.39 -16.14 -11.78
C ILE A 328 -20.13 -15.35 -11.49
N SER A 329 -20.03 -14.14 -12.04
CA SER A 329 -18.90 -13.26 -11.80
C SER A 329 -18.73 -13.00 -10.30
N ALA A 330 -19.81 -12.59 -9.60
CA ALA A 330 -19.77 -12.24 -8.18
C ALA A 330 -19.28 -13.41 -7.32
N ILE A 331 -19.84 -14.60 -7.55
CA ILE A 331 -19.44 -15.82 -6.85
C ILE A 331 -17.98 -16.14 -7.13
N THR A 332 -17.50 -16.04 -8.37
CA THR A 332 -16.09 -16.36 -8.69
C THR A 332 -15.11 -15.44 -7.97
N ASN A 333 -15.41 -14.13 -7.87
CA ASN A 333 -14.57 -13.19 -7.12
C ASN A 333 -14.62 -13.43 -5.61
N ILE A 334 -15.82 -13.68 -5.07
CA ILE A 334 -15.99 -14.02 -3.65
C ILE A 334 -15.20 -15.30 -3.31
N LEU A 335 -15.26 -16.33 -4.15
CA LEU A 335 -14.50 -17.56 -3.93
C LEU A 335 -12.98 -17.34 -4.07
N ALA A 336 -12.54 -16.52 -5.03
CA ALA A 336 -11.12 -16.18 -5.18
C ALA A 336 -10.59 -15.46 -3.93
N ASP A 337 -11.32 -14.47 -3.42
CA ASP A 337 -10.98 -13.77 -2.17
C ASP A 337 -11.04 -14.70 -0.96
N ALA A 338 -12.01 -15.64 -0.91
CA ALA A 338 -12.09 -16.63 0.16
C ALA A 338 -10.88 -17.59 0.19
N VAL A 339 -10.40 -18.03 -0.98
CA VAL A 339 -9.14 -18.81 -1.08
C VAL A 339 -7.94 -17.95 -0.69
N GLY A 340 -7.96 -16.67 -1.06
CA GLY A 340 -6.99 -15.66 -0.61
C GLY A 340 -6.93 -15.55 0.91
N CYS A 341 -8.08 -15.53 1.59
CA CYS A 341 -8.16 -15.51 3.04
C CYS A 341 -7.48 -16.73 3.69
N TRP A 342 -7.64 -17.92 3.09
CA TRP A 342 -7.08 -19.16 3.63
C TRP A 342 -5.56 -19.24 3.53
N THR A 343 -4.99 -18.79 2.41
CA THR A 343 -3.56 -18.99 2.10
C THR A 343 -2.67 -17.83 2.56
N SER A 344 -3.25 -16.64 2.75
CA SER A 344 -2.48 -15.41 2.94
C SER A 344 -2.06 -15.15 4.39
N SER A 345 -1.03 -14.30 4.55
CA SER A 345 -0.61 -13.73 5.84
C SER A 345 -1.73 -12.91 6.49
N PRO A 346 -1.69 -12.66 7.81
CA PRO A 346 -2.78 -12.00 8.54
C PRO A 346 -3.23 -10.64 7.96
N GLU A 347 -2.30 -9.79 7.53
CA GLU A 347 -2.64 -8.48 6.94
C GLU A 347 -3.31 -8.60 5.56
N ILE A 348 -2.80 -9.50 4.71
CA ILE A 348 -3.38 -9.73 3.37
C ILE A 348 -4.72 -10.45 3.50
N ARG A 349 -4.87 -11.34 4.48
CA ARG A 349 -6.14 -11.97 4.81
C ARG A 349 -7.19 -10.92 5.18
N LEU A 350 -6.82 -9.89 5.95
CA LEU A 350 -7.73 -8.81 6.30
C LEU A 350 -8.20 -8.02 5.07
N LEU A 351 -7.30 -7.76 4.11
CA LEU A 351 -7.64 -7.19 2.80
C LEU A 351 -8.61 -8.09 2.02
N CYS A 352 -8.33 -9.39 1.93
CA CYS A 352 -9.19 -10.35 1.23
C CYS A 352 -10.57 -10.48 1.89
N ILE A 353 -10.67 -10.48 3.23
CA ILE A 353 -11.94 -10.46 3.95
C ILE A 353 -12.70 -9.17 3.62
N GLY A 354 -12.01 -8.03 3.61
CA GLY A 354 -12.57 -6.74 3.22
C GLY A 354 -13.16 -6.73 1.81
N ASN A 355 -12.40 -7.22 0.83
CA ASN A 355 -12.86 -7.35 -0.56
C ASN A 355 -14.04 -8.32 -0.68
N LEU A 356 -13.98 -9.47 0.01
CA LEU A 356 -15.03 -10.49 0.04
C LEU A 356 -16.37 -9.90 0.48
N PHE A 357 -16.40 -9.22 1.63
CA PHE A 357 -17.61 -8.58 2.15
C PHE A 357 -18.07 -7.42 1.25
N SER A 358 -17.14 -6.61 0.75
CA SER A 358 -17.45 -5.51 -0.16
C SER A 358 -18.12 -5.99 -1.45
N MET A 359 -17.60 -7.05 -2.06
CA MET A 359 -18.17 -7.66 -3.27
C MET A 359 -19.54 -8.29 -3.01
N PHE A 360 -19.72 -8.94 -1.86
CA PHE A 360 -21.01 -9.51 -1.48
C PHE A 360 -22.09 -8.43 -1.32
N ILE A 361 -21.79 -7.35 -0.58
CA ILE A 361 -22.73 -6.24 -0.42
C ILE A 361 -22.95 -5.49 -1.75
N ALA A 362 -21.92 -5.34 -2.58
CA ALA A 362 -22.02 -4.74 -3.90
C ALA A 362 -22.98 -5.53 -4.80
N TYR A 363 -22.93 -6.86 -4.79
CA TYR A 363 -23.88 -7.70 -5.52
C TYR A 363 -25.33 -7.48 -5.04
N ILE A 364 -25.56 -7.40 -3.72
CA ILE A 364 -26.89 -7.12 -3.16
C ILE A 364 -27.39 -5.76 -3.63
N TYR A 365 -26.56 -4.72 -3.53
CA TYR A 365 -26.93 -3.37 -3.96
C TYR A 365 -27.15 -3.28 -5.47
N GLN A 366 -26.38 -4.02 -6.26
CA GLN A 366 -26.58 -4.09 -7.70
C GLN A 366 -27.95 -4.71 -8.07
N MET A 367 -28.30 -5.84 -7.46
CA MET A 367 -29.55 -6.55 -7.78
C MET A 367 -30.79 -5.88 -7.21
N THR A 368 -30.68 -5.15 -6.09
CA THR A 368 -31.82 -4.52 -5.42
C THR A 368 -31.90 -3.02 -5.69
N PHE A 369 -30.94 -2.25 -5.17
CA PHE A 369 -30.92 -0.80 -5.24
C PHE A 369 -30.78 -0.28 -6.67
N TYR A 370 -29.79 -0.77 -7.42
CA TYR A 370 -29.54 -0.31 -8.79
C TYR A 370 -30.64 -0.76 -9.77
N SER A 371 -31.11 -2.00 -9.64
CA SER A 371 -32.27 -2.50 -10.39
C SER A 371 -33.54 -1.67 -10.11
N GLY A 372 -33.82 -1.36 -8.84
CA GLY A 372 -34.94 -0.50 -8.46
C GLY A 372 -34.83 0.91 -9.04
N LEU A 373 -33.63 1.50 -9.03
CA LEU A 373 -33.37 2.79 -9.66
C LEU A 373 -33.64 2.75 -11.18
N MET A 374 -33.23 1.67 -11.86
CA MET A 374 -33.54 1.47 -13.28
C MET A 374 -35.04 1.36 -13.55
N VAL A 375 -35.82 0.73 -12.67
CA VAL A 375 -37.29 0.69 -12.82
C VAL A 375 -37.90 2.08 -12.71
N ILE A 376 -37.43 2.91 -11.77
CA ILE A 376 -37.92 4.28 -11.60
C ILE A 376 -37.59 5.13 -12.83
N VAL A 377 -36.33 5.13 -13.27
CA VAL A 377 -35.91 5.87 -14.45
C VAL A 377 -36.60 5.34 -15.71
N GLY A 378 -36.78 4.03 -15.81
CA GLY A 378 -37.51 3.36 -16.89
C GLY A 378 -38.98 3.76 -16.97
N LYS A 379 -39.65 3.95 -15.82
CA LYS A 379 -41.02 4.51 -15.78
C LYS A 379 -41.08 5.91 -16.37
N PHE A 380 -40.17 6.79 -15.95
CA PHE A 380 -40.10 8.16 -16.49
C PHE A 380 -39.75 8.18 -17.98
N GLU A 381 -38.84 7.32 -18.43
CA GLU A 381 -38.47 7.16 -19.84
C GLU A 381 -39.66 6.71 -20.70
N ILE A 382 -40.39 5.68 -20.26
CA ILE A 382 -41.54 5.15 -21.00
C ILE A 382 -42.68 6.17 -21.06
N GLU A 383 -42.91 6.93 -19.98
CA GLU A 383 -43.95 7.96 -19.94
C GLU A 383 -43.58 9.15 -20.84
N ALA A 384 -42.32 9.61 -20.81
CA ALA A 384 -41.84 10.66 -21.71
C ALA A 384 -41.99 10.24 -23.19
N GLU A 385 -41.67 8.98 -23.52
CA GLU A 385 -41.87 8.43 -24.86
C GLU A 385 -43.34 8.35 -25.29
N ARG A 386 -44.26 8.04 -24.36
CA ARG A 386 -45.71 8.06 -24.63
C ARG A 386 -46.19 9.47 -24.96
N VAL A 387 -45.79 10.46 -24.18
CA VAL A 387 -46.14 11.87 -24.43
C VAL A 387 -45.62 12.34 -25.78
N GLU A 388 -44.37 12.00 -26.16
CA GLU A 388 -43.83 12.33 -27.48
C GLU A 388 -44.60 11.66 -28.62
N ARG A 389 -44.97 10.38 -28.48
CA ARG A 389 -45.78 9.67 -29.48
C ARG A 389 -47.16 10.31 -29.64
N ASN A 390 -47.83 10.62 -28.54
CA ASN A 390 -49.15 11.25 -28.58
C ASN A 390 -49.11 12.62 -29.26
N LYS A 391 -48.08 13.45 -28.97
CA LYS A 391 -47.87 14.74 -29.66
C LYS A 391 -47.63 14.57 -31.15
N MET A 392 -46.84 13.56 -31.55
CA MET A 392 -46.58 13.26 -32.95
C MET A 392 -47.84 12.78 -33.68
N GLU A 393 -48.65 11.93 -33.05
CA GLU A 393 -49.93 11.48 -33.60
C GLU A 393 -50.92 12.64 -33.79
N ILE A 394 -51.02 13.55 -32.81
CA ILE A 394 -51.86 14.76 -32.91
C ILE A 394 -51.37 15.68 -34.03
N ALA A 395 -50.07 15.95 -34.11
CA ALA A 395 -49.49 16.82 -35.14
C ALA A 395 -49.64 16.25 -36.57
N ILE A 396 -49.65 14.93 -36.73
CA ILE A 396 -49.91 14.28 -38.02
C ILE A 396 -51.39 14.39 -38.40
N ASN A 397 -52.29 14.23 -37.42
CA ASN A 397 -53.73 14.32 -37.62
C ASN A 397 -54.17 15.76 -37.95
N GLU A 398 -53.58 16.77 -37.30
CA GLU A 398 -53.85 18.19 -37.58
C GLU A 398 -53.35 18.63 -38.98
N ASN A 399 -52.21 18.12 -39.44
CA ASN A 399 -51.64 18.51 -40.74
C ASN A 399 -52.30 17.87 -41.98
N ARG A 400 -53.37 17.06 -41.81
CA ARG A 400 -54.10 16.35 -42.90
C ARG A 400 -53.21 15.83 -44.03
N VAL A 401 -52.03 15.30 -43.71
CA VAL A 401 -51.22 14.63 -44.71
C VAL A 401 -51.91 13.30 -44.99
N ASN A 402 -52.49 13.14 -46.18
CA ASN A 402 -53.12 11.91 -46.65
C ASN A 402 -52.06 10.80 -46.77
N ILE A 403 -51.64 10.23 -45.64
CA ILE A 403 -50.88 8.98 -45.60
C ILE A 403 -51.90 7.86 -45.46
N SER A 404 -52.75 7.74 -46.48
CA SER A 404 -53.55 6.52 -46.64
C SER A 404 -52.59 5.39 -47.01
N ARG A 405 -52.49 4.39 -46.10
CA ARG A 405 -51.74 3.12 -46.25
C ARG A 405 -50.22 3.12 -46.02
N HIS A 406 -49.74 3.60 -44.88
CA HIS A 406 -48.57 2.98 -44.25
C HIS A 406 -48.90 2.50 -42.84
N SER A 407 -48.88 1.18 -42.68
CA SER A 407 -49.13 0.44 -41.44
C SER A 407 -47.98 0.62 -40.44
N GLY A 408 -47.75 1.83 -39.93
CA GLY A 408 -46.83 2.08 -38.83
C GLY A 408 -46.30 3.48 -38.79
N LEU A 409 -46.56 4.18 -37.68
CA LEU A 409 -45.79 5.34 -37.24
C LEU A 409 -44.34 4.88 -36.95
N GLN A 410 -43.54 4.66 -37.98
CA GLN A 410 -42.10 4.60 -37.82
C GLN A 410 -41.58 6.03 -37.76
N ARG A 411 -41.22 6.48 -36.55
CA ARG A 411 -40.38 7.67 -36.34
C ARG A 411 -39.16 7.51 -37.25
N LYS A 412 -38.96 8.46 -38.18
CA LYS A 412 -37.81 8.51 -39.11
C LYS A 412 -36.55 8.12 -38.34
N SER A 413 -35.90 7.01 -38.72
CA SER A 413 -34.56 6.68 -38.21
C SER A 413 -33.67 7.89 -38.42
N SER A 414 -32.97 8.34 -37.37
CA SER A 414 -32.07 9.48 -37.50
C SER A 414 -30.97 9.10 -38.49
N ARG A 415 -30.58 10.05 -39.36
CA ARG A 415 -29.51 9.89 -40.36
C ARG A 415 -28.19 9.38 -39.73
N PHE A 416 -28.01 9.57 -38.41
CA PHE A 416 -26.87 9.14 -37.61
C PHE A 416 -26.89 7.64 -37.21
N HIS A 417 -28.05 7.06 -36.91
CA HIS A 417 -28.17 5.64 -36.53
C HIS A 417 -27.91 4.72 -37.72
N ASP A 418 -28.54 5.02 -38.86
CA ASP A 418 -28.39 4.20 -40.07
C ASP A 418 -26.95 4.26 -40.60
N THR A 419 -26.29 5.42 -40.53
CA THR A 419 -24.88 5.57 -40.92
C THR A 419 -23.95 4.84 -39.97
N SER A 420 -24.06 5.05 -38.66
CA SER A 420 -23.19 4.40 -37.66
C SER A 420 -23.36 2.87 -37.59
N LYS A 421 -24.57 2.33 -37.70
CA LYS A 421 -24.82 0.88 -37.79
C LYS A 421 -24.13 0.27 -39.00
N LEU A 422 -24.15 0.98 -40.14
CA LEU A 422 -23.46 0.54 -41.36
C LEU A 422 -21.95 0.49 -41.14
N TYR A 423 -21.36 1.55 -40.58
CA TYR A 423 -19.93 1.61 -40.28
C TYR A 423 -19.48 0.53 -39.28
N ILE A 424 -20.19 0.37 -38.16
CA ILE A 424 -19.86 -0.64 -37.14
C ILE A 424 -20.00 -2.06 -37.72
N SER A 425 -21.08 -2.36 -38.46
CA SER A 425 -21.24 -3.69 -39.06
C SER A 425 -20.21 -3.98 -40.16
N LYS A 426 -19.76 -2.95 -40.90
CA LYS A 426 -18.73 -3.08 -41.93
C LYS A 426 -17.37 -3.31 -41.27
N TYR A 427 -17.04 -2.55 -40.23
CA TYR A 427 -15.81 -2.73 -39.48
C TYR A 427 -15.76 -4.07 -38.75
N MET A 428 -16.85 -4.47 -38.08
CA MET A 428 -16.94 -5.78 -37.41
C MET A 428 -16.82 -6.94 -38.39
N ARG A 429 -17.41 -6.83 -39.59
CA ARG A 429 -17.20 -7.85 -40.64
C ARG A 429 -15.75 -7.92 -41.09
N ILE A 430 -15.11 -6.78 -41.38
CA ILE A 430 -13.69 -6.74 -41.73
C ILE A 430 -12.84 -7.36 -40.62
N TYR A 431 -13.13 -7.05 -39.35
CA TYR A 431 -12.43 -7.62 -38.21
C TYR A 431 -12.65 -9.13 -38.08
N VAL A 432 -13.89 -9.60 -38.20
CA VAL A 432 -14.21 -11.03 -38.14
C VAL A 432 -13.56 -11.79 -39.30
N ASP A 433 -13.62 -11.26 -40.52
CA ASP A 433 -13.00 -11.88 -41.70
C ASP A 433 -11.47 -11.93 -41.56
N PHE A 434 -10.87 -10.89 -40.96
CA PHE A 434 -9.44 -10.86 -40.65
C PHE A 434 -9.05 -11.89 -39.57
N VAL A 435 -9.78 -11.95 -38.45
CA VAL A 435 -9.48 -12.85 -37.32
C VAL A 435 -9.78 -14.32 -37.65
N THR A 436 -10.83 -14.56 -38.44
CA THR A 436 -11.25 -15.92 -38.86
C THR A 436 -10.38 -16.47 -39.98
N ASN A 437 -9.56 -15.64 -40.63
CA ASN A 437 -8.59 -16.12 -41.61
C ASN A 437 -7.67 -17.16 -40.96
N VAL A 438 -7.61 -18.36 -41.54
CA VAL A 438 -6.89 -19.53 -41.01
C VAL A 438 -5.43 -19.20 -40.68
N PHE A 439 -4.78 -18.37 -41.50
CA PHE A 439 -3.40 -17.92 -41.27
C PHE A 439 -3.29 -17.04 -40.02
N VAL A 440 -4.18 -16.06 -39.87
CA VAL A 440 -4.19 -15.12 -38.73
C VAL A 440 -4.59 -15.83 -37.44
N SER A 441 -5.58 -16.71 -37.49
CA SER A 441 -6.01 -17.53 -36.36
C SER A 441 -4.88 -18.45 -35.88
N SER A 442 -4.21 -19.16 -36.80
CA SER A 442 -3.06 -20.01 -36.48
C SER A 442 -1.90 -19.21 -35.89
N LEU A 443 -1.56 -18.05 -36.50
CA LEU A 443 -0.53 -17.15 -35.99
C LEU A 443 -0.85 -16.66 -34.57
N THR A 444 -2.12 -16.31 -34.29
CA THR A 444 -2.56 -15.86 -32.96
C THR A 444 -2.36 -16.94 -31.90
N ILE A 445 -2.67 -18.20 -32.24
CA ILE A 445 -2.43 -19.35 -31.35
C ILE A 445 -0.94 -19.55 -31.09
N VAL A 446 -0.09 -19.46 -32.13
CA VAL A 446 1.37 -19.58 -31.98
C VAL A 446 1.93 -18.47 -31.09
N ILE A 447 1.52 -17.22 -31.30
CA ILE A 447 1.91 -16.08 -30.46
C ILE A 447 1.48 -16.31 -29.01
N TYR A 448 0.29 -16.85 -28.78
CA TYR A 448 -0.20 -17.15 -27.43
C TYR A 448 0.66 -18.21 -26.73
N PHE A 449 1.10 -19.27 -27.44
CA PHE A 449 2.02 -20.25 -26.86
C PHE A 449 3.42 -19.69 -26.58
N ILE A 450 3.95 -18.85 -27.47
CA ILE A 450 5.21 -18.13 -27.23
C ILE A 450 5.09 -17.23 -25.99
N TYR A 451 3.97 -16.52 -25.87
CA TYR A 451 3.69 -15.68 -24.70
C TYR A 451 3.67 -16.51 -23.41
N ILE A 452 2.97 -17.65 -23.39
CA ILE A 452 2.95 -18.55 -22.22
C ILE A 452 4.37 -19.03 -21.90
N ALA A 453 5.14 -19.48 -22.89
CA ALA A 453 6.50 -19.94 -22.67
C ALA A 453 7.38 -18.85 -22.07
N PHE A 454 7.26 -17.62 -22.56
CA PHE A 454 7.97 -16.45 -22.03
C PHE A 454 7.51 -16.09 -20.61
N SER A 455 6.20 -16.16 -20.31
CA SER A 455 5.68 -15.95 -18.95
C SER A 455 6.20 -17.00 -17.97
N ILE A 456 6.23 -18.28 -18.34
CA ILE A 456 6.79 -19.36 -17.50
C ILE A 456 8.28 -19.11 -17.25
N TRP A 457 9.04 -18.78 -18.29
CA TRP A 457 10.45 -18.41 -18.16
C TRP A 457 10.64 -17.20 -17.23
N GLY A 458 9.79 -16.18 -17.38
CA GLY A 458 9.78 -15.00 -16.52
C GLY A 458 9.57 -15.34 -15.05
N ILE A 459 8.62 -16.23 -14.74
CA ILE A 459 8.34 -16.68 -13.36
C ILE A 459 9.59 -17.30 -12.72
N THR A 460 10.41 -18.05 -13.47
CA THR A 460 11.65 -18.64 -12.92
C THR A 460 12.74 -17.62 -12.58
N LYS A 461 12.63 -16.39 -13.09
CA LYS A 461 13.60 -15.30 -12.86
C LYS A 461 13.14 -14.29 -11.81
N VAL A 462 11.90 -14.40 -11.30
CA VAL A 462 11.38 -13.49 -10.28
C VAL A 462 12.06 -13.80 -8.95
N ASN A 463 12.94 -12.90 -8.52
CA ASN A 463 13.47 -12.91 -7.16
C ASN A 463 12.39 -12.40 -6.19
N ILE A 464 11.99 -13.24 -5.26
CA ILE A 464 11.02 -12.89 -4.22
C ILE A 464 11.77 -12.08 -3.15
N ASN A 465 11.80 -10.76 -3.30
CA ASN A 465 12.33 -9.86 -2.27
C ASN A 465 11.32 -8.74 -2.00
N LEU A 466 10.46 -8.95 -1.00
CA LEU A 466 9.61 -7.89 -0.46
C LEU A 466 10.44 -7.06 0.52
N THR A 467 11.03 -5.98 0.03
CA THR A 467 11.69 -4.99 0.89
C THR A 467 10.64 -4.02 1.45
N SER A 468 10.68 -3.79 2.77
CA SER A 468 9.85 -2.84 3.52
C SER A 468 9.83 -1.43 2.93
N GLN A 469 10.92 -1.03 2.27
CA GLN A 469 11.09 0.25 1.59
C GLN A 469 9.99 0.56 0.56
N LYS A 470 9.36 -0.46 -0.03
CA LYS A 470 8.30 -0.24 -1.04
C LYS A 470 6.94 0.11 -0.43
N LEU A 471 6.77 -0.04 0.89
CA LEU A 471 5.51 0.26 1.58
C LEU A 471 5.44 1.70 2.10
N PHE A 472 6.57 2.39 2.21
CA PHE A 472 6.61 3.76 2.71
C PHE A 472 6.47 4.78 1.58
N ALA A 473 5.94 5.96 1.91
CA ALA A 473 5.94 7.09 0.99
C ALA A 473 7.39 7.47 0.62
N THR A 474 7.61 7.96 -0.60
CA THR A 474 8.94 8.30 -1.13
C THR A 474 9.70 9.32 -0.29
N ASP A 475 8.97 10.11 0.49
CA ASP A 475 9.50 11.21 1.28
C ASP A 475 9.72 10.81 2.75
N SER A 476 9.46 9.53 3.09
CA SER A 476 9.54 9.05 4.45
C SER A 476 11.00 8.92 4.93
N PRO A 477 11.35 9.46 6.12
CA PRO A 477 12.70 9.30 6.68
C PRO A 477 13.06 7.85 7.01
N LEU A 478 12.06 6.94 7.04
CA LEU A 478 12.26 5.50 7.21
C LEU A 478 13.00 4.85 6.04
N LEU A 479 12.90 5.42 4.83
CA LEU A 479 13.61 4.91 3.64
C LEU A 479 15.12 5.05 3.77
N GLU A 480 15.57 6.16 4.38
CA GLU A 480 16.99 6.43 4.59
C GLU A 480 17.57 5.55 5.72
N ASN A 481 16.76 5.26 6.74
CA ASN A 481 17.14 4.38 7.84
C ASN A 481 17.34 2.93 7.35
N ASP A 482 16.44 2.40 6.53
CA ASP A 482 16.52 1.02 6.01
C ASP A 482 17.64 0.87 4.95
N GLY A 483 17.83 1.87 4.10
CA GLY A 483 18.89 1.89 3.07
C GLY A 483 20.32 1.99 3.63
N SER A 484 20.51 2.62 4.79
CA SER A 484 21.82 2.78 5.43
C SER A 484 22.20 1.60 6.33
N VAL A 485 21.22 0.94 6.96
CA VAL A 485 21.43 -0.20 7.88
C VAL A 485 21.67 -1.52 7.13
N PHE A 486 20.93 -1.82 6.05
CA PHE A 486 21.00 -3.14 5.40
C PHE A 486 21.90 -3.22 4.16
N VAL A 487 22.08 -2.14 3.40
CA VAL A 487 22.88 -2.18 2.15
C VAL A 487 24.39 -2.28 2.44
N LYS A 488 24.86 -1.76 3.57
CA LYS A 488 26.30 -1.80 3.93
C LYS A 488 26.70 -2.97 4.81
N GLY A 489 25.76 -3.68 5.43
CA GLY A 489 26.04 -4.88 6.23
C GLY A 489 26.30 -6.15 5.42
N ASN A 490 25.73 -6.25 4.22
CA ASN A 490 25.77 -7.48 3.41
C ASN A 490 26.75 -7.46 2.22
N SER A 491 27.51 -6.39 2.00
CA SER A 491 28.42 -6.32 0.85
C SER A 491 29.75 -7.06 1.03
N LYS A 492 30.06 -7.60 2.22
CA LYS A 492 31.28 -8.42 2.45
C LYS A 492 31.01 -9.57 3.42
N LYS A 493 30.35 -10.64 2.94
CA LYS A 493 30.44 -12.06 3.39
C LYS A 493 29.15 -12.81 3.02
N SER A 494 28.94 -13.08 1.74
CA SER A 494 27.99 -14.11 1.30
C SER A 494 28.38 -14.74 -0.05
N SER A 495 29.66 -14.67 -0.41
CA SER A 495 30.25 -15.58 -1.39
C SER A 495 31.19 -16.49 -0.61
N ASP A 496 31.01 -17.80 -0.79
CA ASP A 496 31.84 -18.89 -0.27
C ASP A 496 31.47 -19.43 1.12
N MET A 497 30.44 -20.28 1.14
CA MET A 497 30.51 -21.51 1.92
C MET A 497 29.62 -22.63 1.31
N PRO A 498 30.18 -23.80 0.96
CA PRO A 498 29.41 -24.91 0.40
C PRO A 498 28.85 -25.80 1.53
N TRP A 499 27.54 -25.79 1.73
CA TRP A 499 26.90 -26.73 2.66
C TRP A 499 26.53 -28.04 1.95
N ARG A 500 27.42 -29.02 2.09
CA ARG A 500 27.07 -30.45 2.10
C ARG A 500 26.34 -30.76 3.41
N GLY A 501 25.22 -31.48 3.34
CA GLY A 501 24.57 -32.04 4.53
C GLY A 501 23.22 -32.67 4.26
N LYS A 502 23.21 -33.94 3.85
CA LYS A 502 22.03 -34.82 3.92
C LYS A 502 21.54 -34.91 5.37
N GLY A 503 20.22 -34.78 5.59
CA GLY A 503 19.60 -35.05 6.89
C GLY A 503 18.08 -35.10 6.81
N ARG A 504 17.53 -36.30 6.53
CA ARG A 504 16.13 -36.66 6.80
C ARG A 504 15.85 -36.51 8.31
N SER A 505 14.76 -35.85 8.70
CA SER A 505 13.91 -36.35 9.80
C SER A 505 12.55 -35.64 9.88
N ARG A 506 11.52 -36.48 9.69
CA ARG A 506 10.18 -36.56 10.30
C ARG A 506 9.45 -35.31 10.81
N ARG A 507 8.25 -35.14 10.23
CA ARG A 507 7.01 -34.64 10.87
C ARG A 507 6.77 -35.31 12.23
N SER A 508 6.41 -34.51 13.23
CA SER A 508 5.55 -34.94 14.32
C SER A 508 4.54 -33.84 14.62
N SER A 509 3.28 -34.25 14.50
CA SER A 509 2.07 -33.65 15.04
C SER A 509 2.18 -33.34 16.54
N LEU A 510 1.69 -32.18 16.93
CA LEU A 510 0.76 -31.95 18.04
C LEU A 510 0.05 -30.61 17.82
#